data_AF-A0A101WFT6-F1
#
_entry.id   AF-A0A101WFT6-F1
#
_cell.length_a   1.000
_cell.length_b   1.000
_cell.length_c   1.000
_cell.angle_alpha   90.00
_cell.angle_beta   90.00
_cell.angle_gamma   90.00
#
_symmetry.space_group_name_H-M   'P 1'
#
loop_
_entity.id
_entity.type
_entity.pdbx_description
1 polymer ?
#
loop_
_entity_poly.entity_id
_entity_poly.type
_entity_poly.pdbx_seq_one_letter_code
_entity_poly.pdbx_strand_id
1 'polypeptide(L)'
;MLDVLTLNKRHFLYLSDSTLSSKLKQEIAKRLLQFPAAYKDFPCLKIMLAAEAQPGWSSMLTRIIFTLSAQMEYAALTYQDAAKTIIHVKKLPVKTVALHTGSSKIQKESTLSALTTIKTQTLIQKKTSASLRLNWAKLRTEAIEEGKKSSDNNPFGMDNKFYLENIAPKLQEQKNSDKNAKLFPSPEYEDLILLMNVLKEKGAKPLFVIIPMNGRWSDYTGFPRTERQACYQRLAQMIRAEDFQLSDFTAHENDDYYLRDPWHLAWKGWVDVDEALEQFYRE
;
A
#
# COMPACT_ATOMS: atom_id res chain seq x y z
N MET A 1 5.62 9.73 0.33
CA MET A 1 4.60 10.79 0.19
C MET A 1 4.00 10.62 -1.20
N LEU A 2 2.88 9.88 -1.32
CA LEU A 2 2.10 9.92 -2.55
C LEU A 2 1.69 11.38 -2.74
N ASP A 3 2.22 12.02 -3.78
CA ASP A 3 2.03 13.45 -4.03
C ASP A 3 0.52 13.71 -4.18
N VAL A 4 -0.04 14.67 -3.44
CA VAL A 4 -1.48 15.00 -3.41
C VAL A 4 -2.05 15.18 -4.83
N LEU A 5 -1.21 15.58 -5.78
CA LEU A 5 -1.53 15.73 -7.19
C LEU A 5 -1.87 14.41 -7.92
N THR A 6 -1.15 13.32 -7.63
CA THR A 6 -1.40 12.02 -8.25
C THR A 6 -2.73 11.43 -7.76
N LEU A 7 -3.11 11.73 -6.51
CA LEU A 7 -4.41 11.38 -5.94
C LEU A 7 -5.55 12.16 -6.62
N ASN A 8 -5.36 13.47 -6.84
CA ASN A 8 -6.40 14.34 -7.40
C ASN A 8 -6.69 14.09 -8.88
N LYS A 9 -5.68 13.67 -9.66
CA LYS A 9 -5.87 13.17 -11.03
C LYS A 9 -6.78 11.93 -11.05
N ARG A 10 -6.60 11.00 -10.12
CA ARG A 10 -7.40 9.77 -10.03
C ARG A 10 -8.86 10.05 -9.66
N HIS A 11 -9.12 11.10 -8.88
CA HIS A 11 -10.49 11.50 -8.53
C HIS A 11 -11.32 11.95 -9.75
N PHE A 12 -10.73 12.70 -10.69
CA PHE A 12 -11.42 13.08 -11.93
C PHE A 12 -11.62 11.91 -12.89
N LEU A 13 -10.61 11.02 -13.02
CA LEU A 13 -10.71 9.81 -13.84
C LEU A 13 -11.90 8.95 -13.44
N TYR A 14 -12.08 8.75 -12.14
CA TYR A 14 -13.18 7.99 -11.57
C TYR A 14 -14.57 8.50 -11.96
N LEU A 15 -14.79 9.81 -11.89
CA LEU A 15 -16.09 10.42 -12.23
C LEU A 15 -16.49 10.08 -13.68
N SER A 16 -15.51 10.04 -14.57
CA SER A 16 -15.70 9.70 -15.99
C SER A 16 -15.64 8.20 -16.31
N ASP A 17 -15.30 7.33 -15.36
CA ASP A 17 -15.06 5.91 -15.61
C ASP A 17 -16.37 5.16 -15.88
N SER A 18 -16.59 4.70 -17.12
CA SER A 18 -17.82 4.02 -17.50
C SER A 18 -17.98 2.62 -16.90
N THR A 19 -16.90 2.03 -16.38
CA THR A 19 -16.93 0.69 -15.77
C THR A 19 -17.49 0.70 -14.35
N LEU A 20 -17.60 1.89 -13.73
CA LEU A 20 -18.01 2.03 -12.35
C LEU A 20 -19.49 2.47 -12.26
N SER A 21 -20.24 1.80 -11.40
CA SER A 21 -21.67 2.03 -11.21
C SER A 21 -21.93 3.42 -10.62
N SER A 22 -23.05 4.03 -10.98
CA SER A 22 -23.43 5.35 -10.44
C SER A 22 -23.57 5.34 -8.91
N LYS A 23 -23.99 4.22 -8.34
CA LYS A 23 -24.10 4.06 -6.88
C LYS A 23 -22.72 4.12 -6.23
N LEU A 24 -21.75 3.35 -6.75
CA LEU A 24 -20.39 3.40 -6.24
C LEU A 24 -19.79 4.81 -6.40
N LYS A 25 -20.07 5.49 -7.53
CA LYS A 25 -19.69 6.90 -7.79
C LYS A 25 -20.14 7.86 -6.71
N GLN A 26 -21.40 7.75 -6.32
CA GLN A 26 -21.96 8.54 -5.23
C GLN A 26 -21.26 8.27 -3.90
N GLU A 27 -21.03 7.01 -3.54
CA GLU A 27 -20.43 6.67 -2.24
C GLU A 27 -18.96 7.13 -2.14
N ILE A 28 -18.17 6.95 -3.19
CA ILE A 28 -16.80 7.49 -3.23
C ILE A 28 -16.80 9.02 -3.18
N ALA A 29 -17.71 9.68 -3.91
CA ALA A 29 -17.81 11.14 -3.88
C ALA A 29 -18.17 11.66 -2.48
N LYS A 30 -19.13 11.03 -1.79
CA LYS A 30 -19.47 11.35 -0.39
C LYS A 30 -18.29 11.17 0.54
N ARG A 31 -17.52 10.08 0.39
CA ARG A 31 -16.33 9.83 1.22
C ARG A 31 -15.24 10.87 0.96
N LEU A 32 -14.94 11.19 -0.29
CA LEU A 32 -13.95 12.21 -0.64
C LEU A 32 -14.31 13.60 -0.11
N LEU A 33 -15.60 13.96 -0.09
CA LEU A 33 -16.07 15.24 0.47
C LEU A 33 -15.85 15.39 1.98
N GLN A 34 -15.53 14.30 2.71
CA GLN A 34 -15.16 14.36 4.12
C GLN A 34 -13.70 14.81 4.32
N PHE A 35 -12.91 14.90 3.25
CA PHE A 35 -11.50 15.28 3.29
C PHE A 35 -11.25 16.56 2.47
N PRO A 36 -11.46 17.77 3.05
CA PRO A 36 -11.29 19.03 2.34
C PRO A 36 -9.92 19.23 1.69
N ALA A 37 -8.88 18.63 2.26
CA ALA A 37 -7.52 18.65 1.70
C ALA A 37 -7.43 18.03 0.30
N ALA A 38 -8.32 17.10 -0.06
CA ALA A 38 -8.31 16.42 -1.36
C ALA A 38 -8.75 17.32 -2.53
N TYR A 39 -9.48 18.41 -2.27
CA TYR A 39 -10.02 19.28 -3.33
C TYR A 39 -9.83 20.77 -3.03
N LYS A 40 -9.03 21.13 -2.02
CA LYS A 40 -8.82 22.51 -1.58
C LYS A 40 -8.36 23.43 -2.72
N ASP A 41 -7.44 22.95 -3.55
CA ASP A 41 -6.84 23.72 -4.65
C ASP A 41 -7.57 23.48 -5.98
N PHE A 42 -8.68 22.74 -5.96
CA PHE A 42 -9.37 22.16 -7.12
C PHE A 42 -10.88 22.46 -7.03
N PRO A 43 -11.29 23.71 -7.27
CA PRO A 43 -12.66 24.14 -7.07
C PRO A 43 -13.63 23.42 -8.03
N CYS A 44 -13.22 23.11 -9.27
CA CYS A 44 -14.08 22.35 -10.18
C CYS A 44 -14.22 20.91 -9.68
N LEU A 45 -13.16 20.30 -9.14
CA LEU A 45 -13.24 18.98 -8.53
C LEU A 45 -14.27 18.94 -7.40
N LYS A 46 -14.22 19.93 -6.49
CA LYS A 46 -15.17 20.04 -5.39
C LYS A 46 -16.63 20.08 -5.89
N ILE A 47 -16.89 20.91 -6.90
CA ILE A 47 -18.23 21.07 -7.49
C ILE A 47 -18.68 19.76 -8.13
N MET A 48 -17.79 19.06 -8.84
CA MET A 48 -18.11 17.78 -9.46
C MET A 48 -18.36 16.67 -8.44
N LEU A 49 -17.57 16.59 -7.37
CA LEU A 49 -17.80 15.65 -6.27
C LEU A 49 -19.13 15.91 -5.58
N ALA A 50 -19.48 17.19 -5.32
CA ALA A 50 -20.75 17.55 -4.71
C ALA A 50 -21.94 17.17 -5.61
N ALA A 51 -21.85 17.44 -6.91
CA ALA A 51 -22.88 17.07 -7.87
C ALA A 51 -23.04 15.55 -8.01
N GLU A 52 -21.94 14.79 -7.93
CA GLU A 52 -21.99 13.33 -7.98
C GLU A 52 -22.56 12.74 -6.68
N ALA A 53 -22.20 13.28 -5.51
CA ALA A 53 -22.63 12.78 -4.20
C ALA A 53 -24.15 12.92 -3.96
N GLN A 54 -24.79 13.93 -4.57
CA GLN A 54 -26.22 14.20 -4.47
C GLN A 54 -26.82 14.37 -5.87
N PRO A 55 -27.22 13.28 -6.54
CA PRO A 55 -27.78 13.36 -7.88
C PRO A 55 -29.14 14.06 -7.88
N GLY A 56 -29.37 14.93 -8.85
CA GLY A 56 -30.60 15.70 -9.00
C GLY A 56 -30.54 16.58 -10.25
N TRP A 57 -31.65 17.25 -10.58
CA TRP A 57 -31.73 18.12 -11.76
C TRP A 57 -30.71 19.28 -11.69
N SER A 58 -30.51 19.87 -10.51
CA SER A 58 -29.51 20.91 -10.25
C SER A 58 -28.08 20.39 -10.44
N SER A 59 -27.80 19.18 -9.95
CA SER A 59 -26.52 18.50 -10.11
C SER A 59 -26.25 18.14 -11.56
N MET A 60 -27.26 17.76 -12.34
CA MET A 60 -27.15 17.52 -13.78
C MET A 60 -26.76 18.80 -14.53
N LEU A 61 -27.42 19.93 -14.24
CA LEU A 61 -27.06 21.23 -14.81
C LEU A 61 -25.65 21.65 -14.40
N THR A 62 -25.27 21.44 -13.14
CA THR A 62 -23.93 21.74 -12.64
C THR A 62 -22.88 20.92 -13.38
N ARG A 63 -23.12 19.63 -13.62
CA ARG A 63 -22.24 18.80 -14.44
C ARG A 63 -22.10 19.38 -15.84
N ILE A 64 -23.19 19.71 -16.52
CA ILE A 64 -23.13 20.30 -17.87
C ILE A 64 -22.30 21.60 -17.88
N ILE A 65 -22.56 22.51 -16.96
CA ILE A 65 -21.90 23.83 -16.89
C ILE A 65 -20.41 23.69 -16.60
N PHE A 66 -20.04 22.82 -15.65
CA PHE A 66 -18.66 22.74 -15.14
C PHE A 66 -17.82 21.63 -15.79
N THR A 67 -18.38 20.80 -16.69
CA THR A 67 -17.63 19.69 -17.32
C THR A 67 -16.39 20.18 -18.04
N LEU A 68 -16.49 21.25 -18.83
CA LEU A 68 -15.34 21.77 -19.58
C LEU A 68 -14.26 22.30 -18.65
N SER A 69 -14.64 23.08 -17.62
CA SER A 69 -13.71 23.61 -16.62
C SER A 69 -13.03 22.48 -15.83
N ALA A 70 -13.80 21.47 -15.43
CA ALA A 70 -13.29 20.27 -14.79
C ALA A 70 -12.30 19.51 -15.68
N GLN A 71 -12.58 19.37 -16.97
CA GLN A 71 -11.67 18.74 -17.94
C GLN A 71 -10.38 19.53 -18.11
N MET A 72 -10.45 20.87 -18.15
CA MET A 72 -9.26 21.72 -18.22
C MET A 72 -8.39 21.59 -16.97
N GLU A 73 -9.01 21.63 -15.78
CA GLU A 73 -8.34 21.43 -14.49
C GLU A 73 -7.66 20.04 -14.44
N TYR A 74 -8.36 19.00 -14.89
CA TYR A 74 -7.83 17.64 -15.01
C TYR A 74 -6.67 17.53 -16.02
N ALA A 75 -6.75 18.19 -17.18
CA ALA A 75 -5.69 18.18 -18.19
C ALA A 75 -4.42 18.86 -17.66
N ALA A 76 -4.57 20.01 -16.97
CA ALA A 76 -3.47 20.69 -16.31
C ALA A 76 -2.79 19.80 -15.27
N LEU A 77 -3.57 19.12 -14.43
CA LEU A 77 -3.07 18.13 -13.47
C LEU A 77 -2.31 16.98 -14.14
N THR A 78 -2.83 16.46 -15.25
CA THR A 78 -2.20 15.37 -16.00
C THR A 78 -0.84 15.80 -16.55
N TYR A 79 -0.75 17.02 -17.08
CA TYR A 79 0.50 17.57 -17.57
C TYR A 79 1.51 17.78 -16.44
N GLN A 80 1.09 18.35 -15.31
CA GLN A 80 1.94 18.54 -14.14
C GLN A 80 2.47 17.22 -13.58
N ASP A 81 1.60 16.21 -13.44
CA ASP A 81 1.94 14.86 -12.99
C ASP A 81 2.95 14.20 -13.95
N ALA A 82 2.76 14.31 -15.27
CA ALA A 82 3.69 13.80 -16.27
C ALA A 82 5.05 14.51 -16.20
N ALA A 83 5.07 15.84 -16.10
CA ALA A 83 6.30 16.62 -15.99
C ALA A 83 7.07 16.28 -14.70
N LYS A 84 6.39 16.23 -13.55
CA LYS A 84 6.98 15.83 -12.27
C LYS A 84 7.52 14.41 -12.32
N THR A 85 6.77 13.47 -12.91
CA THR A 85 7.20 12.08 -13.09
C THR A 85 8.46 12.02 -13.94
N ILE A 86 8.53 12.74 -15.07
CA ILE A 86 9.73 12.80 -15.92
C ILE A 86 10.93 13.36 -15.16
N ILE A 87 10.75 14.45 -14.39
CA ILE A 87 11.81 15.04 -13.57
C ILE A 87 12.28 14.04 -12.51
N HIS A 88 11.35 13.35 -11.84
CA HIS A 88 11.67 12.37 -10.81
C HIS A 88 12.43 11.18 -11.39
N VAL A 89 11.94 10.60 -12.50
CA VAL A 89 12.60 9.48 -13.20
C VAL A 89 14.01 9.88 -13.66
N LYS A 90 14.22 11.10 -14.13
CA LYS A 90 15.55 11.62 -14.50
C LYS A 90 16.50 11.77 -13.31
N LYS A 91 15.97 11.91 -12.09
CA LYS A 91 16.75 12.06 -10.84
C LYS A 91 16.96 10.74 -10.09
N LEU A 92 16.29 9.66 -10.47
CA LEU A 92 16.46 8.37 -9.81
C LEU A 92 17.90 7.86 -10.03
N PRO A 93 18.65 7.55 -8.95
CA PRO A 93 19.91 6.87 -9.12
C PRO A 93 19.62 5.50 -9.75
N VAL A 94 20.36 5.14 -10.81
CA VAL A 94 20.19 3.92 -11.61
C VAL A 94 20.32 2.62 -10.79
N LYS A 95 20.62 2.69 -9.48
CA LYS A 95 20.97 1.57 -8.60
C LYS A 95 19.93 1.19 -7.54
N THR A 96 18.76 1.82 -7.46
CA THR A 96 17.95 1.71 -6.23
C THR A 96 17.03 0.49 -6.16
N VAL A 97 16.83 -0.27 -7.23
CA VAL A 97 15.80 -1.35 -7.24
C VAL A 97 16.38 -2.76 -6.97
N ALA A 98 17.69 -2.89 -6.71
CA ALA A 98 18.30 -4.19 -6.44
C ALA A 98 19.48 -4.10 -5.47
N LEU A 99 19.22 -3.72 -4.20
CA LEU A 99 20.25 -3.80 -3.15
C LEU A 99 20.13 -5.04 -2.24
N HIS A 100 19.09 -5.88 -2.42
CA HIS A 100 18.94 -7.15 -1.71
C HIS A 100 18.92 -8.39 -2.64
N THR A 101 19.42 -8.28 -3.87
CA THR A 101 19.75 -9.48 -4.66
C THR A 101 21.24 -9.76 -4.49
N GLY A 102 21.55 -10.96 -4.00
CA GLY A 102 22.88 -11.38 -3.59
C GLY A 102 23.98 -11.02 -4.60
N SER A 103 25.11 -10.62 -4.03
CA SER A 103 26.42 -10.44 -4.63
C SER A 103 26.62 -11.12 -6.00
N SER A 104 26.51 -10.36 -7.09
CA SER A 104 27.19 -10.71 -8.33
C SER A 104 27.76 -9.45 -8.99
N LYS A 105 29.09 -9.46 -9.17
CA LYS A 105 29.85 -8.42 -9.85
C LYS A 105 29.35 -8.30 -11.29
N ILE A 106 28.76 -7.18 -11.68
CA ILE A 106 28.62 -6.80 -13.09
C ILE A 106 29.24 -5.42 -13.30
N GLN A 107 30.20 -5.41 -14.22
CA GLN A 107 31.10 -4.32 -14.54
C GLN A 107 30.38 -3.20 -15.29
N LYS A 108 30.80 -1.97 -15.00
CA LYS A 108 30.30 -0.71 -15.53
C LYS A 108 30.60 -0.60 -17.03
N GLU A 109 29.61 -0.21 -17.83
CA GLU A 109 29.84 0.64 -19.00
C GLU A 109 28.59 1.49 -19.30
N SER A 110 28.85 2.77 -19.54
CA SER A 110 27.89 3.87 -19.58
C SER A 110 27.49 4.23 -21.01
N THR A 111 26.29 4.80 -21.13
CA THR A 111 25.70 5.53 -22.29
C THR A 111 24.81 4.73 -23.24
N LEU A 112 23.55 4.46 -22.84
CA LEU A 112 22.32 4.55 -23.69
C LEU A 112 21.03 4.20 -22.87
N SER A 113 20.70 4.98 -21.82
CA SER A 113 19.77 4.55 -20.75
C SER A 113 18.31 4.26 -21.16
N ALA A 114 17.80 4.83 -22.26
CA ALA A 114 16.43 4.57 -22.72
C ALA A 114 16.29 3.23 -23.48
N LEU A 115 17.26 2.91 -24.35
CA LEU A 115 17.27 1.66 -25.12
C LEU A 115 17.77 0.47 -24.28
N THR A 116 18.64 0.70 -23.29
CA THR A 116 19.00 -0.34 -22.33
C THR A 116 17.86 -0.68 -21.37
N THR A 117 16.94 0.22 -21.00
CA THR A 117 15.84 -0.17 -20.10
C THR A 117 14.91 -1.20 -20.74
N ILE A 118 14.62 -1.04 -22.04
CA ILE A 118 13.86 -2.02 -22.81
C ILE A 118 14.66 -3.31 -22.96
N LYS A 119 15.95 -3.24 -23.36
CA LYS A 119 16.83 -4.43 -23.45
C LYS A 119 17.01 -5.15 -22.11
N THR A 120 17.09 -4.44 -20.99
CA THR A 120 17.24 -5.01 -19.64
C THR A 120 15.92 -5.65 -19.18
N GLN A 121 14.76 -5.07 -19.49
CA GLN A 121 13.47 -5.74 -19.30
C GLN A 121 13.34 -7.00 -20.16
N THR A 122 13.82 -6.96 -21.41
CA THR A 122 13.84 -8.15 -22.27
C THR A 122 14.85 -9.21 -21.80
N LEU A 123 16.00 -8.80 -21.24
CA LEU A 123 17.02 -9.71 -20.69
C LEU A 123 16.62 -10.29 -19.33
N ILE A 124 15.90 -9.52 -18.49
CA ILE A 124 15.25 -10.03 -17.28
C ILE A 124 14.18 -11.04 -17.72
N GLN A 125 13.23 -10.69 -18.58
CA GLN A 125 12.23 -11.64 -19.10
C GLN A 125 12.85 -12.92 -19.70
N LYS A 126 13.92 -12.79 -20.50
CA LYS A 126 14.58 -13.93 -21.17
C LYS A 126 15.44 -14.78 -20.24
N LYS A 127 15.87 -14.24 -19.09
CA LYS A 127 16.60 -15.01 -18.05
C LYS A 127 15.66 -15.59 -16.98
N THR A 128 14.46 -15.03 -16.81
CA THR A 128 13.41 -15.58 -15.94
C THR A 128 12.66 -16.74 -16.59
N SER A 129 12.72 -16.91 -17.92
CA SER A 129 12.04 -18.01 -18.63
C SER A 129 12.70 -19.38 -18.48
N ALA A 130 13.88 -19.46 -17.87
CA ALA A 130 14.46 -20.72 -17.41
C ALA A 130 14.30 -20.76 -15.89
N SER A 131 13.44 -21.66 -15.41
CA SER A 131 13.01 -21.84 -14.03
C SER A 131 14.18 -21.87 -13.03
N LEU A 132 14.59 -20.71 -12.51
CA LEU A 132 15.21 -20.65 -11.19
C LEU A 132 14.06 -20.75 -10.20
N ARG A 133 13.67 -21.98 -9.82
CA ARG A 133 12.76 -22.18 -8.71
C ARG A 133 13.46 -21.61 -7.47
N LEU A 134 12.96 -20.51 -6.93
CA LEU A 134 13.52 -19.90 -5.73
C LEU A 134 13.53 -20.93 -4.61
N ASN A 135 14.64 -21.03 -3.90
CA ASN A 135 14.73 -21.88 -2.71
C ASN A 135 14.27 -21.06 -1.51
N TRP A 136 12.96 -21.07 -1.27
CA TRP A 136 12.33 -20.31 -0.18
C TRP A 136 12.88 -20.68 1.20
N ALA A 137 13.20 -21.95 1.44
CA ALA A 137 13.82 -22.38 2.69
C ALA A 137 15.18 -21.70 2.92
N LYS A 138 16.03 -21.65 1.87
CA LYS A 138 17.31 -20.95 1.92
C LYS A 138 17.12 -19.44 2.17
N LEU A 139 16.20 -18.79 1.45
CA LEU A 139 15.92 -17.36 1.63
C LEU A 139 15.45 -17.04 3.05
N ARG A 140 14.59 -17.89 3.64
CA ARG A 140 14.20 -17.75 5.05
C ARG A 140 15.39 -17.87 6.00
N THR A 141 16.28 -18.85 5.78
CA THR A 141 17.48 -18.99 6.60
C THR A 141 18.36 -17.74 6.51
N GLU A 142 18.61 -17.23 5.31
CA GLU A 142 19.40 -16.01 5.10
C GLU A 142 18.75 -14.79 5.76
N ALA A 143 17.42 -14.65 5.63
CA ALA A 143 16.66 -13.58 6.25
C ALA A 143 16.70 -13.65 7.80
N ILE A 144 16.60 -14.85 8.38
CA ILE A 144 16.75 -15.06 9.82
C ILE A 144 18.15 -14.64 10.29
N GLU A 145 19.21 -15.00 9.56
CA GLU A 145 20.58 -14.61 9.90
C GLU A 145 20.83 -13.10 9.77
N GLU A 146 20.15 -12.42 8.85
CA GLU A 146 20.14 -10.95 8.78
C GLU A 146 19.40 -10.35 9.97
N GLY A 147 18.17 -10.82 10.25
CA GLY A 147 17.36 -10.36 11.38
C GLY A 147 18.09 -10.46 12.71
N LYS A 148 18.76 -11.59 12.98
CA LYS A 148 19.60 -11.78 14.18
C LYS A 148 20.62 -10.66 14.40
N LYS A 149 21.26 -10.18 13.33
CA LYS A 149 22.29 -9.12 13.40
C LYS A 149 21.67 -7.73 13.50
N SER A 150 20.46 -7.57 12.97
CA SER A 150 19.77 -6.28 12.88
C SER A 150 18.82 -6.01 14.03
N SER A 151 18.52 -6.97 14.89
CA SER A 151 17.53 -6.85 15.99
C SER A 151 18.01 -7.44 17.33
N ASP A 152 19.29 -7.27 17.68
CA ASP A 152 19.91 -7.85 18.88
C ASP A 152 19.98 -6.91 20.10
N ASN A 153 19.53 -5.66 19.98
CA ASN A 153 19.68 -4.65 21.04
C ASN A 153 18.42 -4.40 21.89
N ASN A 154 17.32 -5.12 21.65
CA ASN A 154 16.04 -4.86 22.31
C ASN A 154 15.18 -6.12 22.50
N PRO A 155 14.30 -6.14 23.52
CA PRO A 155 13.49 -7.33 23.84
C PRO A 155 12.28 -7.52 22.91
N PHE A 156 11.99 -6.55 22.04
CA PHE A 156 10.79 -6.57 21.19
C PHE A 156 11.05 -7.17 19.79
N GLY A 157 12.30 -7.57 19.50
CA GLY A 157 12.69 -8.08 18.19
C GLY A 157 12.63 -7.04 17.08
N MET A 158 12.72 -5.75 17.41
CA MET A 158 12.71 -4.66 16.44
C MET A 158 14.10 -4.39 15.87
N ASP A 159 14.17 -3.75 14.72
CA ASP A 159 15.42 -3.23 14.16
C ASP A 159 16.14 -2.31 15.15
N ASN A 160 17.44 -2.52 15.27
CA ASN A 160 18.32 -1.88 16.23
C ASN A 160 18.28 -0.37 16.14
N LYS A 161 18.31 0.18 14.92
CA LYS A 161 18.30 1.62 14.68
C LYS A 161 16.92 2.19 14.98
N PHE A 162 15.87 1.55 14.47
CA PHE A 162 14.50 1.96 14.74
C PHE A 162 14.23 2.04 16.25
N TYR A 163 14.60 1.01 17.00
CA TYR A 163 14.41 0.95 18.43
C TYR A 163 15.11 2.11 19.15
N LEU A 164 16.40 2.34 18.88
CA LEU A 164 17.18 3.40 19.52
C LEU A 164 16.64 4.81 19.20
N GLU A 165 16.19 5.04 17.98
CA GLU A 165 15.72 6.36 17.55
C GLU A 165 14.26 6.65 17.98
N ASN A 166 13.39 5.64 17.97
CA ASN A 166 11.94 5.87 18.06
C ASN A 166 11.30 5.29 19.33
N ILE A 167 11.89 4.25 19.92
CA ILE A 167 11.27 3.51 21.04
C ILE A 167 12.01 3.78 22.35
N ALA A 168 13.32 3.55 22.39
CA ALA A 168 14.14 3.67 23.59
C ALA A 168 13.98 5.02 24.32
N PRO A 169 13.93 6.19 23.63
CA PRO A 169 13.84 7.48 24.31
C PRO A 169 12.56 7.68 25.13
N LYS A 170 11.47 6.97 24.79
CA LYS A 170 10.16 7.11 25.45
C LYS A 170 9.63 5.79 25.99
N LEU A 171 10.47 4.77 26.12
CA LEU A 171 10.04 3.41 26.42
C LEU A 171 9.17 3.33 27.68
N GLN A 172 9.54 4.03 28.75
CA GLN A 172 8.76 4.01 30.00
C GLN A 172 7.37 4.66 29.85
N GLU A 173 7.25 5.71 29.05
CA GLU A 173 5.97 6.39 28.78
C GLU A 173 5.00 5.51 27.97
N GLN A 174 5.53 4.60 27.15
CA GLN A 174 4.74 3.71 26.31
C GLN A 174 4.12 2.53 27.08
N LYS A 175 4.58 2.25 28.31
CA LYS A 175 4.07 1.11 29.08
C LYS A 175 2.58 1.32 29.42
N ASN A 176 1.73 0.40 28.97
CA ASN A 176 0.26 0.48 29.13
C ASN A 176 -0.41 1.73 28.49
N SER A 177 0.25 2.41 27.54
CA SER A 177 -0.33 3.59 26.87
C SER A 177 -1.58 3.26 26.05
N ASP A 178 -1.70 2.03 25.55
CA ASP A 178 -2.71 1.61 24.58
C ASP A 178 -3.77 0.67 25.18
N LYS A 179 -3.82 0.53 26.52
CA LYS A 179 -4.74 -0.40 27.22
C LYS A 179 -6.23 -0.23 26.89
N ASN A 180 -6.61 0.97 26.46
CA ASN A 180 -7.98 1.33 26.11
C ASN A 180 -8.15 1.60 24.61
N ALA A 181 -7.10 1.40 23.80
CA ALA A 181 -7.17 1.58 22.36
C ALA A 181 -8.09 0.51 21.75
N LYS A 182 -8.78 0.89 20.66
CA LYS A 182 -9.73 0.03 19.96
C LYS A 182 -9.49 0.14 18.46
N LEU A 183 -9.73 -0.96 17.76
CA LEU A 183 -9.78 -0.99 16.29
C LEU A 183 -11.20 -1.06 15.77
N PHE A 184 -12.20 -0.96 16.66
CA PHE A 184 -13.61 -0.92 16.32
C PHE A 184 -14.39 -0.05 17.33
N PRO A 185 -15.33 0.81 16.87
CA PRO A 185 -15.66 1.11 15.47
C PRO A 185 -14.55 1.91 14.76
N SER A 186 -14.46 1.82 13.42
CA SER A 186 -13.52 2.59 12.61
C SER A 186 -14.10 2.86 11.22
N PRO A 187 -14.00 4.10 10.67
CA PRO A 187 -14.46 4.41 9.31
C PRO A 187 -13.66 3.70 8.20
N GLU A 188 -12.52 3.10 8.54
CA GLU A 188 -11.65 2.40 7.59
C GLU A 188 -12.28 1.07 7.10
N TYR A 189 -13.23 0.49 7.84
CA TYR A 189 -13.94 -0.71 7.37
C TYR A 189 -14.86 -0.36 6.19
N GLU A 190 -15.54 0.78 6.24
CA GLU A 190 -16.33 1.30 5.12
C GLU A 190 -15.44 1.62 3.91
N ASP A 191 -14.23 2.14 4.13
CA ASP A 191 -13.26 2.38 3.06
C ASP A 191 -12.74 1.10 2.43
N LEU A 192 -12.53 0.03 3.21
CA LEU A 192 -12.18 -1.29 2.69
C LEU A 192 -13.31 -1.85 1.80
N ILE A 193 -14.57 -1.68 2.20
CA ILE A 193 -15.74 -2.07 1.38
C ILE A 193 -15.74 -1.29 0.06
N LEU A 194 -15.48 0.02 0.11
CA LEU A 194 -15.39 0.84 -1.11
C LEU A 194 -14.27 0.34 -2.04
N LEU A 195 -13.09 0.03 -1.50
CA LEU A 195 -11.98 -0.55 -2.27
C LEU A 195 -12.38 -1.88 -2.92
N MET A 196 -12.98 -2.79 -2.16
CA MET A 196 -13.43 -4.10 -2.65
C MET A 196 -14.47 -3.95 -3.78
N ASN A 197 -15.44 -3.04 -3.64
CA ASN A 197 -16.42 -2.75 -4.68
C ASN A 197 -15.77 -2.23 -5.96
N VAL A 198 -14.79 -1.32 -5.85
CA VAL A 198 -14.02 -0.84 -7.00
C VAL A 198 -13.30 -1.99 -7.66
N LEU A 199 -12.60 -2.84 -6.91
CA LEU A 199 -11.86 -3.97 -7.46
C LEU A 199 -12.78 -4.95 -8.21
N LYS A 200 -13.98 -5.22 -7.68
CA LYS A 200 -15.00 -6.04 -8.34
C LYS A 200 -15.49 -5.44 -9.65
N GLU A 201 -15.93 -4.18 -9.64
CA GLU A 201 -16.47 -3.53 -10.84
C GLU A 201 -15.39 -3.34 -11.93
N LYS A 202 -14.11 -3.24 -11.54
CA LYS A 202 -12.98 -3.22 -12.46
C LYS A 202 -12.55 -4.62 -12.95
N GLY A 203 -13.16 -5.70 -12.44
CA GLY A 203 -12.76 -7.08 -12.75
C GLY A 203 -11.33 -7.42 -12.30
N ALA A 204 -10.81 -6.71 -11.29
CA ALA A 204 -9.48 -6.94 -10.75
C ALA A 204 -9.47 -8.21 -9.89
N LYS A 205 -8.34 -8.93 -9.92
CA LYS A 205 -8.09 -10.10 -9.08
C LYS A 205 -6.96 -9.76 -8.10
N PRO A 206 -7.26 -9.13 -6.95
CA PRO A 206 -6.27 -8.84 -5.94
C PRO A 206 -5.98 -10.06 -5.06
N LEU A 207 -4.75 -10.16 -4.56
CA LEU A 207 -4.45 -10.89 -3.34
C LEU A 207 -4.45 -9.88 -2.18
N PHE A 208 -5.31 -10.10 -1.19
CA PHE A 208 -5.23 -9.38 0.07
C PHE A 208 -4.20 -10.03 0.99
N VAL A 209 -3.45 -9.20 1.73
CA VAL A 209 -2.45 -9.67 2.70
C VAL A 209 -2.72 -9.01 4.04
N ILE A 210 -2.98 -9.81 5.07
CA ILE A 210 -3.12 -9.31 6.45
C ILE A 210 -1.80 -9.55 7.19
N ILE A 211 -1.20 -8.46 7.66
CA ILE A 211 0.08 -8.43 8.37
C ILE A 211 -0.19 -8.43 9.89
N PRO A 212 0.55 -9.22 10.69
CA PRO A 212 0.43 -9.19 12.14
C PRO A 212 0.97 -7.89 12.73
N MET A 213 0.49 -7.55 13.92
CA MET A 213 1.09 -6.52 14.78
C MET A 213 2.17 -7.18 15.64
N ASN A 214 3.19 -6.43 16.05
CA ASN A 214 4.23 -6.98 16.93
C ASN A 214 3.62 -7.30 18.30
N GLY A 215 3.49 -8.59 18.63
CA GLY A 215 2.83 -9.07 19.83
C GLY A 215 3.55 -8.62 21.11
N ARG A 216 4.89 -8.72 21.14
CA ARG A 216 5.71 -8.29 22.29
C ARG A 216 5.56 -6.80 22.57
N TRP A 217 5.54 -5.98 21.52
CA TRP A 217 5.34 -4.54 21.65
C TRP A 217 3.92 -4.21 22.09
N SER A 218 2.91 -4.83 21.45
CA SER A 218 1.51 -4.61 21.77
C SER A 218 1.21 -4.97 23.23
N ASP A 219 1.78 -6.07 23.72
CA ASP A 219 1.60 -6.50 25.11
C ASP A 219 2.30 -5.54 26.09
N TYR A 220 3.43 -4.92 25.69
CA TYR A 220 4.11 -3.89 26.48
C TYR A 220 3.33 -2.56 26.56
N THR A 221 2.75 -2.11 25.44
CA THR A 221 1.86 -0.94 25.44
C THR A 221 0.49 -1.24 26.02
N GLY A 222 0.21 -2.50 26.36
CA GLY A 222 -1.05 -2.96 26.92
C GLY A 222 -2.18 -3.05 25.89
N PHE A 223 -1.89 -2.93 24.59
CA PHE A 223 -2.90 -2.98 23.55
C PHE A 223 -3.60 -4.37 23.54
N PRO A 224 -4.94 -4.46 23.73
CA PRO A 224 -5.58 -5.75 24.00
C PRO A 224 -5.43 -6.77 22.86
N ARG A 225 -4.91 -7.96 23.19
CA ARG A 225 -4.84 -9.08 22.23
C ARG A 225 -6.21 -9.44 21.65
N THR A 226 -7.27 -9.33 22.44
CA THR A 226 -8.65 -9.53 21.98
C THR A 226 -9.06 -8.55 20.88
N GLU A 227 -8.63 -7.29 20.96
CA GLU A 227 -8.90 -6.28 19.93
C GLU A 227 -8.13 -6.57 18.64
N ARG A 228 -6.85 -6.98 18.74
CA ARG A 228 -6.04 -7.40 17.58
C ARG A 228 -6.68 -8.57 16.84
N GLN A 229 -7.01 -9.62 17.58
CA GLN A 229 -7.61 -10.84 17.01
C GLN A 229 -9.00 -10.58 16.42
N ALA A 230 -9.82 -9.76 17.09
CA ALA A 230 -11.12 -9.36 16.54
C ALA A 230 -10.99 -8.54 15.25
N CYS A 231 -9.98 -7.66 15.15
CA CYS A 231 -9.67 -6.93 13.92
C CYS A 231 -9.31 -7.90 12.79
N TYR A 232 -8.37 -8.81 13.01
CA TYR A 232 -7.93 -9.80 12.02
C TYR A 232 -9.08 -10.66 11.50
N GLN A 233 -9.89 -11.20 12.42
CA GLN A 233 -11.06 -12.00 12.06
C GLN A 233 -12.07 -11.20 11.24
N ARG A 234 -12.34 -9.95 11.61
CA ARG A 234 -13.26 -9.07 10.87
C ARG A 234 -12.75 -8.79 9.46
N LEU A 235 -11.48 -8.41 9.31
CA LEU A 235 -10.86 -8.18 8.00
C LEU A 235 -10.93 -9.43 7.13
N ALA A 236 -10.52 -10.59 7.67
CA ALA A 236 -10.54 -11.84 6.94
C ALA A 236 -11.95 -12.26 6.53
N GLN A 237 -12.96 -12.07 7.40
CA GLN A 237 -14.36 -12.32 7.09
C GLN A 237 -14.87 -11.39 5.97
N MET A 238 -14.60 -10.09 6.05
CA MET A 238 -15.00 -9.13 5.02
C MET A 238 -14.41 -9.46 3.65
N ILE A 239 -13.12 -9.78 3.60
CA ILE A 239 -12.42 -10.11 2.35
C ILE A 239 -12.96 -11.41 1.74
N ARG A 240 -13.11 -12.47 2.57
CA ARG A 240 -13.60 -13.78 2.10
C ARG A 240 -15.08 -13.74 1.71
N ALA A 241 -15.91 -12.95 2.40
CA ALA A 241 -17.32 -12.77 2.04
C ALA A 241 -17.50 -12.15 0.64
N GLU A 242 -16.49 -11.44 0.16
CA GLU A 242 -16.45 -10.84 -1.17
C GLU A 242 -15.72 -11.74 -2.20
N ASP A 243 -15.42 -13.00 -1.88
CA ASP A 243 -14.73 -13.99 -2.73
C ASP A 243 -13.31 -13.59 -3.19
N PHE A 244 -12.65 -12.71 -2.44
CA PHE A 244 -11.26 -12.34 -2.72
C PHE A 244 -10.26 -13.34 -2.11
N GLN A 245 -9.13 -13.51 -2.80
CA GLN A 245 -8.01 -14.28 -2.27
C GLN A 245 -7.35 -13.54 -1.09
N LEU A 246 -6.91 -14.31 -0.10
CA LEU A 246 -6.35 -13.78 1.15
C LEU A 246 -5.18 -14.64 1.64
N SER A 247 -4.03 -13.99 1.83
CA SER A 247 -2.91 -14.49 2.64
C SER A 247 -2.95 -13.87 4.03
N ASP A 248 -3.22 -14.69 5.03
CA ASP A 248 -3.37 -14.28 6.43
C ASP A 248 -2.14 -14.69 7.24
N PHE A 249 -1.32 -13.70 7.63
CA PHE A 249 -0.09 -13.91 8.40
C PHE A 249 -0.24 -13.57 9.89
N THR A 250 -1.47 -13.43 10.38
CA THR A 250 -1.74 -12.96 11.74
C THR A 250 -1.29 -13.92 12.85
N ALA A 251 -1.02 -15.18 12.50
CA ALA A 251 -0.42 -16.17 13.42
C ALA A 251 1.04 -15.82 13.82
N HIS A 252 1.71 -14.91 13.09
CA HIS A 252 3.12 -14.57 13.28
C HIS A 252 3.37 -13.35 14.18
N GLU A 253 2.44 -12.97 15.07
CA GLU A 253 2.62 -11.81 15.99
C GLU A 253 3.90 -11.88 16.83
N ASN A 254 4.31 -13.09 17.25
CA ASN A 254 5.41 -13.33 18.19
C ASN A 254 6.65 -13.97 17.56
N ASP A 255 6.62 -14.15 16.25
CA ASP A 255 7.66 -14.77 15.47
C ASP A 255 8.89 -13.87 15.39
N ASP A 256 10.05 -14.38 15.78
CA ASP A 256 11.31 -13.63 15.62
C ASP A 256 11.55 -13.30 14.14
N TYR A 257 12.07 -12.09 13.91
CA TYR A 257 12.47 -11.60 12.58
C TYR A 257 11.34 -11.49 11.55
N TYR A 258 10.07 -11.48 11.98
CA TYR A 258 8.91 -11.31 11.08
C TYR A 258 8.58 -9.83 10.83
N LEU A 259 8.75 -8.99 11.85
CA LEU A 259 8.45 -7.56 11.82
C LEU A 259 9.69 -6.74 12.17
N ARG A 260 9.85 -5.59 11.52
CA ARG A 260 10.97 -4.65 11.76
C ARG A 260 10.73 -3.80 13.00
N ASP A 261 9.48 -3.49 13.26
CA ASP A 261 9.03 -2.45 14.18
C ASP A 261 7.61 -2.84 14.66
N PRO A 262 6.83 -1.97 15.33
CA PRO A 262 5.49 -2.33 15.80
C PRO A 262 4.53 -2.90 14.75
N TRP A 263 4.69 -2.55 13.46
CA TRP A 263 3.67 -2.80 12.43
C TRP A 263 4.21 -3.30 11.08
N HIS A 264 5.47 -3.05 10.74
CA HIS A 264 5.98 -3.32 9.38
C HIS A 264 6.71 -4.66 9.28
N LEU A 265 6.49 -5.38 8.17
CA LEU A 265 7.21 -6.61 7.82
C LEU A 265 8.72 -6.40 7.70
N ALA A 266 9.47 -7.44 8.04
CA ALA A 266 10.92 -7.52 7.85
C ALA A 266 11.36 -8.94 7.49
N TRP A 267 12.59 -9.05 6.98
CA TRP A 267 13.33 -10.29 6.84
C TRP A 267 12.46 -11.49 6.44
N LYS A 268 12.20 -12.43 7.37
CA LYS A 268 11.47 -13.66 7.05
C LYS A 268 10.00 -13.39 6.69
N GLY A 269 9.38 -12.35 7.27
CA GLY A 269 8.02 -11.94 6.94
C GLY A 269 7.87 -11.44 5.51
N TRP A 270 8.90 -10.79 4.94
CA TRP A 270 8.91 -10.46 3.51
C TRP A 270 9.11 -11.69 2.64
N VAL A 271 9.89 -12.68 3.07
CA VAL A 271 10.07 -13.94 2.33
C VAL A 271 8.75 -14.70 2.24
N ASP A 272 7.98 -14.77 3.33
CA ASP A 272 6.68 -15.45 3.34
C ASP A 272 5.63 -14.73 2.48
N VAL A 273 5.62 -13.39 2.47
CA VAL A 273 4.77 -12.61 1.56
C VAL A 273 5.19 -12.76 0.10
N ASP A 274 6.50 -12.77 -0.19
CA ASP A 274 7.00 -12.94 -1.56
C ASP A 274 6.69 -14.34 -2.11
N GLU A 275 6.79 -15.39 -1.27
CA GLU A 275 6.35 -16.73 -1.67
C GLU A 275 4.84 -16.76 -1.97
N ALA A 276 4.01 -16.12 -1.14
CA ALA A 276 2.57 -16.05 -1.39
C ALA A 276 2.23 -15.27 -2.67
N LEU A 277 2.93 -14.18 -2.95
CA LEU A 277 2.77 -13.40 -4.18
C LEU A 277 3.22 -14.19 -5.42
N GLU A 278 4.30 -14.95 -5.31
CA GLU A 278 4.79 -15.80 -6.39
C GLU A 278 3.82 -16.93 -6.72
N GLN A 279 3.29 -17.59 -5.69
CA GLN A 279 2.24 -18.61 -5.84
C GLN A 279 1.02 -18.01 -6.52
N PHE A 280 0.52 -16.87 -6.01
CA PHE A 280 -0.61 -16.15 -6.58
C PHE A 280 -0.41 -15.76 -8.04
N TYR A 281 0.80 -15.31 -8.41
CA TYR A 281 1.11 -14.92 -9.79
C TYR A 281 1.15 -16.10 -10.77
N ARG A 282 1.36 -17.33 -10.26
CA ARG A 282 1.44 -18.54 -11.08
C ARG A 282 0.10 -19.25 -11.28
N GLU A 283 -0.91 -18.94 -10.48
CA GLU A 283 -2.28 -19.43 -10.65
C GLU A 283 -2.94 -18.88 -11.92
#